data_AF-A0A2I0LGV0-F1
#
_entry.id   AF-A0A2I0LGV0-F1
#
_cell.length_a   1.000
_cell.length_b   1.000
_cell.length_c   1.000
_cell.angle_alpha   90.00
_cell.angle_beta   90.00
_cell.angle_gamma   90.00
#
_symmetry.space_group_name_H-M   'P 1'
#
loop_
_entity.id
_entity.type
_entity.pdbx_description
1 polymer ?
#
loop_
_entity_poly.entity_id
_entity_poly.type
_entity_poly.pdbx_seq_one_letter_code
_entity_poly.pdbx_strand_id
1 'polypeptide(L)'
;MSPQLLNCQAIPEVTVTACLVWKDWPHRVHPHGLVGKDCSDGLCRVLLRPPTNPRHSFSNLGIQCVRKKEIEAAIERKLQLGIDPFKAGSLKNHQEVDMNVVRICFQASYTDSAGRRRQLSPVLSEPIFDKKSTNTSELRICRMNKESGPCTGGEELYLLCDKVQKGGDR
;
A
#
# COMPACT_ATOMS: atom_id res chain seq x y z
N MET A 1 -11.13 1.67 -0.14
CA MET A 1 -10.44 2.97 -0.37
C MET A 1 -11.05 3.61 -1.61
N SER A 2 -11.43 4.89 -1.56
CA SER A 2 -12.30 5.51 -2.57
C SER A 2 -11.71 6.82 -3.10
N PRO A 3 -10.83 6.77 -4.13
CA PRO A 3 -10.31 7.99 -4.72
C PRO A 3 -11.40 8.77 -5.46
N GLN A 4 -11.30 10.10 -5.39
CA GLN A 4 -12.16 11.03 -6.11
C GLN A 4 -11.31 11.93 -7.00
N LEU A 5 -11.69 12.05 -8.26
CA LEU A 5 -11.11 13.05 -9.16
C LEU A 5 -11.72 14.42 -8.84
N LEU A 6 -10.87 15.42 -8.68
CA LEU A 6 -11.25 16.82 -8.46
C LEU A 6 -10.85 17.64 -9.68
N ASN A 7 -11.65 18.66 -10.02
CA ASN A 7 -11.39 19.60 -11.12
C ASN A 7 -11.16 18.94 -12.50
N CYS A 8 -11.82 17.81 -12.77
CA CYS A 8 -11.67 17.02 -13.99
C CYS A 8 -12.94 16.99 -14.87
N GLN A 9 -13.95 17.83 -14.61
CA GLN A 9 -15.27 17.76 -15.25
C GLN A 9 -15.22 17.98 -16.78
N ALA A 10 -14.22 18.72 -17.27
CA ALA A 10 -14.00 18.94 -18.69
C ALA A 10 -13.27 17.78 -19.39
N ILE A 11 -12.78 16.79 -18.63
CA ILE A 11 -12.03 15.65 -19.16
C ILE A 11 -13.00 14.49 -19.38
N PRO A 12 -13.17 14.00 -20.63
CA PRO A 12 -14.18 13.00 -20.93
C PRO A 12 -13.90 11.66 -20.25
N GLU A 13 -12.64 11.22 -20.30
CA GLU A 13 -12.21 9.95 -19.73
C GLU A 13 -10.85 10.07 -19.05
N VAL A 14 -10.72 9.48 -17.86
CA VAL A 14 -9.50 9.43 -17.07
C VAL A 14 -9.22 7.98 -16.70
N THR A 15 -8.04 7.48 -17.07
CA THR A 15 -7.55 6.19 -16.57
C THR A 15 -6.91 6.42 -15.21
N VAL A 16 -7.39 5.73 -14.18
CA VAL A 16 -6.77 5.67 -12.85
C VAL A 16 -6.11 4.31 -12.66
N THR A 17 -4.83 4.31 -12.30
CA THR A 17 -4.05 3.12 -11.96
C THR A 17 -3.64 3.18 -10.50
N ALA A 18 -3.96 2.14 -9.73
CA ALA A 18 -3.48 1.91 -8.38
C ALA A 18 -2.36 0.86 -8.41
N CYS A 19 -1.25 1.15 -7.72
CA CYS A 19 -0.13 0.22 -7.55
C CYS A 19 0.43 0.31 -6.13
N LEU A 20 1.24 -0.68 -5.72
CA LEU A 20 1.94 -0.63 -4.43
C LEU A 20 3.32 0.00 -4.58
N VAL A 21 3.69 0.86 -3.64
CA VAL A 21 4.99 1.52 -3.53
C VAL A 21 5.55 1.42 -2.11
N TRP A 22 6.83 1.71 -1.99
CA TRP A 22 7.52 1.79 -0.70
C TRP A 22 6.92 2.87 0.20
N LYS A 23 6.95 2.62 1.51
CA LYS A 23 6.48 3.55 2.54
C LYS A 23 7.21 4.89 2.48
N ASP A 24 8.53 4.83 2.36
CA ASP A 24 9.42 5.98 2.46
C ASP A 24 9.96 6.40 1.08
N TRP A 25 10.44 7.65 0.97
CA TRP A 25 11.02 8.19 -0.25
C TRP A 25 12.24 7.33 -0.68
N PRO A 26 12.42 7.01 -1.98
CA PRO A 26 11.79 7.61 -3.16
C PRO A 26 10.52 6.91 -3.66
N HIS A 27 9.78 6.18 -2.80
CA HIS A 27 8.52 5.51 -3.16
C HIS A 27 8.65 4.60 -4.40
N ARG A 28 9.71 3.79 -4.41
CA ARG A 28 9.94 2.78 -5.45
C ARG A 28 8.73 1.84 -5.53
N VAL A 29 8.55 1.23 -6.69
CA VAL A 29 7.54 0.19 -6.90
C VAL A 29 7.77 -0.94 -5.89
N HIS A 30 6.73 -1.30 -5.16
CA HIS A 30 6.79 -2.39 -4.20
C HIS A 30 6.62 -3.73 -4.93
N PRO A 31 7.33 -4.81 -4.54
CA PRO A 31 7.23 -6.10 -5.21
C PRO A 31 5.86 -6.78 -5.04
N HIS A 32 5.22 -6.67 -3.87
CA HIS A 32 3.84 -7.14 -3.65
C HIS A 32 2.85 -6.56 -4.68
N GLY A 33 1.81 -7.31 -5.00
CA GLY A 33 0.78 -6.91 -5.96
C GLY A 33 -0.56 -6.59 -5.31
N LEU A 34 -1.35 -5.73 -5.94
CA LEU A 34 -2.79 -5.64 -5.67
C LEU A 34 -3.54 -6.76 -6.39
N VAL A 35 -4.52 -7.34 -5.70
CA VAL A 35 -5.44 -8.34 -6.26
C VAL A 35 -6.87 -7.96 -5.91
N GLY A 36 -7.82 -8.32 -6.78
CA GLY A 36 -9.23 -7.98 -6.59
C GLY A 36 -9.92 -7.72 -7.92
N LYS A 37 -11.10 -7.11 -7.83
CA LYS A 37 -11.85 -6.68 -9.01
C LYS A 37 -11.05 -5.59 -9.75
N ASP A 38 -11.00 -5.66 -11.07
CA ASP A 38 -10.31 -4.70 -11.94
C ASP A 38 -8.78 -4.66 -11.73
N CYS A 39 -8.21 -5.72 -11.17
CA CYS A 39 -6.77 -5.86 -10.95
C CYS A 39 -6.14 -6.94 -11.84
N SER A 40 -5.02 -6.59 -12.47
CA SER A 40 -4.18 -7.46 -13.30
C SER A 40 -2.71 -7.12 -13.08
N ASP A 41 -1.82 -8.11 -13.12
CA ASP A 41 -0.37 -7.93 -12.97
C ASP A 41 0.05 -7.19 -11.69
N GLY A 42 -0.72 -7.33 -10.60
CA GLY A 42 -0.45 -6.68 -9.32
C GLY A 42 -0.83 -5.20 -9.26
N LEU A 43 -1.64 -4.72 -10.19
CA LEU A 43 -2.10 -3.34 -10.34
C LEU A 43 -3.61 -3.34 -10.50
N CYS A 44 -4.29 -2.24 -10.16
CA CYS A 44 -5.71 -2.09 -10.47
C CYS A 44 -5.93 -0.88 -11.37
N ARG A 45 -6.63 -1.06 -12.48
CA ARG A 45 -6.78 -0.02 -13.50
C ARG A 45 -8.24 0.14 -13.87
N VAL A 46 -8.73 1.37 -13.79
CA VAL A 46 -10.12 1.71 -14.06
C VAL A 46 -10.22 2.93 -14.97
N LEU A 47 -11.23 2.92 -15.84
CA LEU A 47 -11.58 4.06 -16.67
C LEU A 47 -12.75 4.81 -16.01
N LEU A 48 -12.51 6.05 -15.62
CA LEU A 48 -13.52 6.93 -15.05
C LEU A 48 -13.99 7.91 -16.11
N ARG A 49 -15.26 8.29 -16.02
CA ARG A 49 -15.88 9.35 -16.82
C ARG A 49 -16.25 10.49 -15.88
N PRO A 50 -15.33 11.43 -15.60
CA PRO A 50 -15.57 12.53 -14.68
C PRO A 50 -16.88 13.32 -14.88
N PRO A 51 -17.39 13.54 -16.12
CA PRO A 51 -18.64 14.26 -16.31
C PRO A 51 -19.86 13.57 -15.72
N THR A 52 -19.86 12.22 -15.67
CA THR A 52 -20.99 11.43 -15.16
C THR A 52 -20.74 10.91 -13.75
N ASN A 53 -19.54 10.40 -13.48
CA ASN A 53 -19.14 9.91 -12.17
C ASN A 53 -17.62 10.05 -11.97
N PRO A 54 -17.17 11.05 -11.21
CA PRO A 54 -15.75 11.27 -10.92
C PRO A 54 -15.22 10.42 -9.75
N ARG A 55 -16.04 9.54 -9.16
CA ARG A 55 -15.69 8.72 -7.99
C ARG A 55 -15.56 7.26 -8.36
N HIS A 56 -14.59 6.60 -7.73
CA HIS A 56 -14.45 5.15 -7.78
C HIS A 56 -14.16 4.59 -6.40
N SER A 57 -14.64 3.38 -6.13
CA SER A 57 -14.33 2.66 -4.91
C SER A 57 -13.76 1.31 -5.27
N PHE A 58 -12.49 1.09 -4.90
CA PHE A 58 -11.86 -0.22 -4.99
C PHE A 58 -12.40 -1.08 -3.83
N SER A 59 -13.42 -1.88 -4.11
CA SER A 59 -14.00 -2.86 -3.19
C SER A 59 -13.28 -4.20 -3.29
N ASN A 60 -13.19 -4.94 -2.19
CA ASN A 60 -12.59 -6.29 -2.14
C ASN A 60 -11.13 -6.32 -2.65
N LEU A 61 -10.37 -5.28 -2.32
CA LEU A 61 -8.97 -5.16 -2.67
C LEU A 61 -8.12 -5.93 -1.66
N GLY A 62 -7.30 -6.86 -2.14
CA GLY A 62 -6.29 -7.58 -1.36
C GLY A 62 -4.88 -7.23 -1.80
N ILE A 63 -3.90 -7.58 -0.95
CA ILE A 63 -2.48 -7.49 -1.26
C ILE A 63 -1.94 -8.92 -1.36
N GLN A 64 -1.36 -9.26 -2.51
CA GLN A 64 -0.65 -10.51 -2.73
C GLN A 64 0.83 -10.31 -2.43
N CYS A 65 1.28 -10.92 -1.34
CA CYS A 65 2.68 -10.91 -0.97
C CYS A 65 3.51 -11.79 -1.89
N VAL A 66 4.69 -11.32 -2.29
CA VAL A 66 5.66 -12.13 -3.03
C VAL A 66 6.73 -12.70 -2.11
N ARG A 67 7.37 -13.81 -2.55
CA ARG A 67 8.50 -14.41 -1.83
C ARG A 67 9.78 -13.65 -2.13
N LYS A 68 10.78 -13.72 -1.23
CA LYS A 68 12.07 -13.02 -1.41
C LYS A 68 12.74 -13.28 -2.76
N LYS A 69 12.71 -14.51 -3.24
CA LYS A 69 13.29 -14.91 -4.55
C LYS A 69 12.57 -14.33 -5.77
N GLU A 70 11.37 -13.80 -5.60
CA GLU A 70 10.53 -13.25 -6.67
C GLU A 70 10.52 -11.71 -6.68
N ILE A 71 11.20 -11.06 -5.72
CA ILE A 71 11.18 -9.60 -5.58
C ILE A 71 11.67 -8.92 -6.86
N GLU A 72 12.83 -9.34 -7.39
CA GLU A 72 13.43 -8.68 -8.55
C GLU A 72 12.54 -8.79 -9.78
N ALA A 73 12.07 -10.00 -10.08
CA ALA A 73 11.20 -10.28 -11.21
C ALA A 73 9.85 -9.56 -11.10
N ALA A 74 9.31 -9.42 -9.89
CA ALA A 74 8.05 -8.71 -9.65
C ALA A 74 8.18 -7.19 -9.88
N ILE A 75 9.31 -6.60 -9.48
CA ILE A 75 9.61 -5.17 -9.73
C ILE A 75 9.83 -4.95 -11.23
N GLU A 76 10.66 -5.78 -11.86
CA GLU A 76 10.99 -5.64 -13.27
C GLU A 76 9.75 -5.76 -14.17
N ARG A 77 8.85 -6.72 -13.90
CA ARG A 77 7.58 -6.84 -14.63
C ARG A 77 6.75 -5.55 -14.56
N LYS A 78 6.69 -4.88 -13.41
CA LYS A 78 5.94 -3.61 -13.27
C LYS A 78 6.60 -2.46 -14.02
N LEU A 79 7.93 -2.40 -14.02
CA LEU A 79 8.69 -1.41 -14.79
C LEU A 79 8.51 -1.61 -16.30
N GLN A 80 8.48 -2.86 -16.77
CA GLN A 80 8.18 -3.19 -18.18
C GLN A 80 6.77 -2.74 -18.61
N LEU A 81 5.82 -2.70 -17.68
CA LEU A 81 4.48 -2.14 -17.89
C LEU A 81 4.45 -0.59 -17.83
N GLY A 82 5.61 0.05 -17.68
CA GLY A 82 5.74 1.50 -17.57
C GLY A 82 5.24 2.07 -16.23
N ILE A 83 5.14 1.22 -15.20
CA ILE A 83 4.70 1.65 -13.87
C ILE A 83 5.92 2.05 -13.05
N ASP A 84 6.17 3.35 -12.97
CA ASP A 84 7.11 3.94 -12.04
C ASP A 84 6.60 5.33 -11.62
N PRO A 85 5.72 5.41 -10.60
CA PRO A 85 5.01 6.65 -10.29
C PRO A 85 5.90 7.84 -9.95
N PHE A 86 7.04 7.57 -9.34
CA PHE A 86 7.99 8.59 -8.89
C PHE A 86 9.28 8.58 -9.71
N LYS A 87 9.35 7.81 -10.80
CA LYS A 87 10.54 7.66 -11.64
C LYS A 87 11.78 7.28 -10.83
N ALA A 88 11.58 6.45 -9.80
CA ALA A 88 12.63 6.09 -8.86
C ALA A 88 13.58 5.03 -9.45
N GLY A 89 13.17 4.35 -10.53
CA GLY A 89 13.93 3.31 -11.20
C GLY A 89 13.97 1.98 -10.43
N SER A 90 14.70 1.02 -11.00
CA SER A 90 14.83 -0.33 -10.44
C SER A 90 15.64 -0.35 -9.14
N LEU A 91 15.44 -1.43 -8.39
CA LEU A 91 16.14 -1.70 -7.15
C LEU A 91 17.49 -2.36 -7.42
N LYS A 92 18.57 -1.81 -6.89
CA LYS A 92 19.91 -2.43 -6.98
C LYS A 92 20.13 -3.52 -5.91
N ASN A 93 19.41 -3.45 -4.79
CA ASN A 93 19.53 -4.42 -3.69
C ASN A 93 18.16 -4.73 -3.06
N HIS A 94 17.70 -5.98 -3.23
CA HIS A 94 16.39 -6.45 -2.75
C HIS A 94 16.28 -6.60 -1.24
N GLN A 95 17.37 -6.40 -0.49
CA GLN A 95 17.36 -6.45 0.97
C GLN A 95 16.81 -5.17 1.62
N GLU A 96 16.70 -4.06 0.86
CA GLU A 96 16.25 -2.77 1.40
C GLU A 96 14.72 -2.63 1.46
N VAL A 97 13.97 -3.54 0.83
CA VAL A 97 12.51 -3.44 0.81
C VAL A 97 11.91 -3.94 2.13
N ASP A 98 11.10 -3.09 2.78
CA ASP A 98 10.28 -3.51 3.93
C ASP A 98 9.05 -4.26 3.44
N MET A 99 9.07 -5.59 3.57
CA MET A 99 8.00 -6.46 3.12
C MET A 99 6.74 -6.42 4.00
N ASN A 100 6.78 -5.73 5.14
CA ASN A 100 5.68 -5.65 6.10
C ASN A 100 4.87 -4.36 5.96
N VAL A 101 5.27 -3.43 5.09
CA VAL A 101 4.58 -2.16 4.90
C VAL A 101 4.58 -1.70 3.46
N VAL A 102 3.44 -1.22 3.00
CA VAL A 102 3.28 -0.65 1.66
C VAL A 102 2.48 0.65 1.72
N ARG A 103 2.56 1.47 0.67
CA ARG A 103 1.54 2.48 0.38
C ARG A 103 0.89 2.15 -0.95
N ILE A 104 -0.39 2.46 -1.10
CA ILE A 104 -1.05 2.45 -2.41
C ILE A 104 -0.77 3.80 -3.06
N CYS A 105 -0.27 3.78 -4.29
CA CYS A 105 -0.09 4.95 -5.14
C CYS A 105 -1.15 4.98 -6.22
N PHE A 106 -1.87 6.10 -6.33
CA PHE A 106 -2.85 6.37 -7.36
C PHE A 106 -2.25 7.29 -8.42
N GLN A 107 -2.16 6.80 -9.64
CA GLN A 107 -1.80 7.60 -10.81
C GLN A 107 -3.04 7.80 -11.68
N ALA A 108 -3.20 9.01 -12.21
CA ALA A 108 -4.27 9.30 -13.16
C ALA A 108 -3.67 9.84 -14.45
N SER A 109 -4.17 9.35 -15.59
CA SER A 109 -3.79 9.83 -16.92
C SER A 109 -5.00 10.01 -17.80
N TYR A 110 -4.94 11.00 -18.68
CA TYR A 110 -6.00 11.33 -19.63
C TYR A 110 -5.41 11.84 -20.94
N THR A 111 -6.23 11.91 -21.97
CA THR A 111 -5.85 12.51 -23.25
C THR A 111 -6.41 13.92 -23.33
N ASP A 112 -5.56 14.92 -23.60
CA ASP A 112 -6.00 16.30 -23.77
C ASP A 112 -6.68 16.53 -25.14
N SER A 113 -7.25 17.72 -25.35
CA SER A 113 -7.93 18.08 -26.60
C SER A 113 -7.00 18.08 -27.83
N ALA A 114 -5.68 18.12 -27.63
CA ALA A 114 -4.68 18.02 -28.69
C ALA A 114 -4.23 16.56 -28.94
N GLY A 115 -4.89 15.58 -28.32
CA GLY A 115 -4.55 14.15 -28.45
C GLY A 115 -3.33 13.72 -27.64
N ARG A 116 -2.77 14.60 -26.79
CA ARG A 116 -1.57 14.26 -26.00
C ARG A 116 -1.95 13.62 -24.68
N ARG A 117 -1.20 12.59 -24.31
CA ARG A 117 -1.34 11.96 -23.00
C ARG A 117 -0.79 12.86 -21.89
N ARG A 118 -1.63 13.17 -20.92
CA ARG A 118 -1.30 13.92 -19.70
C ARG A 118 -1.39 13.01 -18.49
N GLN A 119 -0.56 13.29 -17.50
CA GLN A 119 -0.50 12.54 -16.25
C GLN A 119 -0.63 13.51 -15.09
N LEU A 120 -1.50 13.20 -14.15
CA LEU A 120 -1.65 13.96 -12.91
C LEU A 120 -0.58 13.51 -11.91
N SER A 121 -0.30 14.39 -10.93
CA SER A 121 0.60 14.06 -9.83
C SER A 121 0.12 12.81 -9.09
N PRO A 122 1.00 11.84 -8.79
CA PRO A 122 0.64 10.66 -8.02
C PRO A 122 0.18 11.04 -6.61
N VAL A 123 -0.78 10.28 -6.08
CA VAL A 123 -1.28 10.45 -4.70
C VAL A 123 -1.06 9.16 -3.92
N LEU A 124 -0.52 9.28 -2.71
CA LEU A 124 -0.26 8.14 -1.83
C LEU A 124 -1.38 7.97 -0.80
N SER A 125 -1.68 6.72 -0.46
CA SER A 125 -2.43 6.40 0.75
C SER A 125 -1.57 6.54 2.00
N GLU A 126 -2.24 6.46 3.17
CA GLU A 126 -1.56 6.08 4.40
C GLU A 126 -0.88 4.71 4.28
N PRO A 127 0.20 4.46 5.05
CA PRO A 127 0.85 3.16 5.09
C PRO A 127 -0.10 2.03 5.50
N ILE A 128 0.07 0.86 4.89
CA ILE A 128 -0.68 -0.36 5.17
C ILE A 128 0.32 -1.38 5.69
N PHE A 129 0.09 -1.85 6.91
CA PHE A 129 0.97 -2.77 7.62
C PHE A 129 0.44 -4.20 7.55
N ASP A 130 1.35 -5.17 7.36
CA ASP A 130 1.02 -6.59 7.44
C ASP A 130 0.70 -6.98 8.89
N LYS A 131 -0.58 -7.28 9.15
CA LYS A 131 -1.04 -7.71 10.47
C LYS A 131 -0.43 -9.04 10.91
N LYS A 132 0.08 -9.87 9.98
CA LYS A 132 0.73 -11.16 10.31
C LYS A 132 2.17 -11.00 10.77
N SER A 133 2.79 -9.84 10.53
CA SER A 133 4.15 -9.57 10.96
C SER A 133 4.17 -9.10 12.41
N THR A 134 4.97 -9.76 13.25
CA THR A 134 5.10 -9.42 14.69
C THR A 134 5.65 -8.03 14.95
N ASN A 135 6.27 -7.41 13.95
CA ASN A 135 6.89 -6.09 14.08
C ASN A 135 5.89 -4.96 13.83
N THR A 136 4.84 -5.25 13.08
CA THR A 136 3.86 -4.26 12.61
C THR A 136 2.42 -4.65 12.97
N SER A 137 2.24 -5.75 13.70
CA SER A 137 0.94 -6.18 14.21
C SER A 137 0.44 -5.20 15.27
N GLU A 138 -0.85 -4.91 15.21
CA GLU A 138 -1.56 -4.19 16.24
C GLU A 138 -1.39 -4.88 17.61
N LEU A 139 -0.94 -4.13 18.62
CA LEU A 139 -0.72 -4.68 19.96
C LEU A 139 -2.04 -4.87 20.70
N ARG A 140 -2.27 -6.08 21.20
CA ARG A 140 -3.51 -6.43 21.90
C ARG A 140 -3.21 -7.23 23.15
N ILE A 141 -3.66 -6.75 24.30
CA ILE A 141 -3.76 -7.53 25.53
C ILE A 141 -5.07 -8.30 25.47
N CYS A 142 -4.99 -9.62 25.57
CA CYS A 142 -6.13 -10.52 25.51
C CYS A 142 -6.68 -10.81 26.90
N ARG A 143 -5.80 -10.94 27.90
CA ARG A 143 -6.20 -11.24 29.28
C ARG A 143 -5.14 -10.80 30.28
N MET A 144 -5.61 -10.39 31.46
CA MET A 144 -4.80 -10.19 32.67
C MET A 144 -5.33 -11.12 33.76
N ASN A 145 -4.45 -11.62 34.64
CA ASN A 145 -4.86 -12.48 35.75
C ASN A 145 -5.42 -11.72 36.96
N LYS A 146 -5.14 -10.41 37.08
CA LYS A 146 -5.62 -9.54 38.16
C LYS A 146 -5.96 -8.17 37.61
N GLU A 147 -6.90 -7.46 38.24
CA GLU A 147 -7.37 -6.13 37.81
C GLU A 147 -7.13 -5.06 38.89
N SER A 148 -6.59 -5.44 40.05
CA SER A 148 -6.23 -4.55 41.15
C SER A 148 -5.05 -5.14 41.93
N GLY A 149 -4.36 -4.29 42.69
CA GLY A 149 -3.23 -4.66 43.53
C GLY A 149 -2.88 -3.54 44.52
N PRO A 150 -2.07 -3.83 45.55
CA PRO A 150 -1.67 -2.83 46.55
C PRO A 150 -0.80 -1.74 45.93
N CYS A 151 -0.94 -0.50 46.43
CA CYS A 151 -0.18 0.66 45.93
C CYS A 151 1.34 0.58 46.16
N THR A 152 1.79 -0.37 46.99
CA THR A 152 3.20 -0.65 47.25
C THR A 152 3.89 -1.40 46.10
N GLY A 153 3.14 -1.97 45.16
CA GLY A 153 3.69 -2.78 44.07
C GLY A 153 4.32 -4.10 44.54
N GLY A 154 5.11 -4.73 43.67
CA GLY A 154 5.80 -6.00 43.93
C GLY A 154 4.97 -7.25 43.64
N GLU A 155 3.75 -7.10 43.14
CA GLU A 155 2.87 -8.21 42.81
C GLU A 155 3.15 -8.77 41.40
N GLU A 156 3.19 -10.10 41.30
CA GLU A 156 3.34 -10.78 40.01
C GLU A 156 2.02 -10.78 39.22
N LEU A 157 2.12 -10.40 37.94
CA LEU A 157 1.03 -10.32 36.98
C LEU A 157 1.39 -11.12 35.73
N TYR A 158 0.40 -11.85 35.22
CA TYR A 158 0.49 -12.57 33.95
C TYR A 158 -0.39 -11.88 32.93
N LEU A 159 0.24 -11.44 31.83
CA LEU A 159 -0.42 -10.83 30.68
C LEU A 159 -0.37 -11.80 29.50
N LEU A 160 -1.55 -12.13 28.98
CA LEU A 160 -1.69 -12.83 27.71
C LEU A 160 -1.95 -11.79 26.62
N CYS A 161 -1.11 -11.76 25.60
CA CYS A 161 -1.21 -10.84 24.48
C CYS A 161 -1.01 -11.57 23.15
N ASP A 162 -1.35 -10.89 22.05
CA ASP A 162 -0.94 -11.34 20.72
C ASP A 162 0.60 -11.36 20.62
N LYS A 163 1.13 -12.05 19.60
CA LYS A 163 2.57 -12.31 19.48
C LYS A 163 3.38 -11.01 19.40
N VAL A 164 4.12 -10.70 20.47
CA VAL A 164 5.04 -9.56 20.55
C VAL A 164 6.51 -9.99 20.39
N GLN A 165 7.37 -9.06 19.99
CA GLN A 165 8.83 -9.27 20.04
C GLN A 165 9.37 -8.88 21.41
N LYS A 166 10.11 -9.80 22.05
CA LYS A 166 10.84 -9.51 23.29
C LYS A 166 12.19 -8.88 22.93
N GLY A 167 12.24 -7.55 22.80
CA GLY A 167 13.49 -6.81 22.63
C GLY A 167 13.36 -5.54 21.81
N GLY A 168 13.43 -4.40 22.48
CA GLY A 168 13.65 -3.08 21.93
C GLY A 168 14.55 -2.31 22.89
N ASP A 169 15.80 -2.74 23.00
CA ASP A 169 16.85 -1.96 23.66
C ASP A 169 18.17 -2.21 22.91
N ARG A 170 18.33 -1.48 21.80
CA ARG A 170 19.57 -0.94 21.24
C ARG A 170 19.23 0.25 20.34
#